data_AF-A0A9P9GF23-F1
#
_entry.id   AF-A0A9P9GF23-F1
#
_cell.length_a   1.000
_cell.length_b   1.000
_cell.length_c   1.000
_cell.angle_alpha   90.00
_cell.angle_beta   90.00
_cell.angle_gamma   90.00
#
_symmetry.space_group_name_H-M   'P 1'
#
loop_
_entity.id
_entity.type
_entity.pdbx_description
1 polymer ?
#
loop_
_entity_poly.entity_id
_entity_poly.type
_entity_poly.pdbx_seq_one_letter_code
_entity_poly.pdbx_strand_id
1 'polypeptide(L)'
;DDRIIHTIDMCWFILDKYYTMAEDVPVYAAALLLDPSKRKSYIEECWPEEWHEGAFAAARSLWKEKYSHDVEIQLSEQSLAALALLKRKKDTGTTLSKMRLELRNKTMARARGKDDFDSFISEAPIALAEGTTPLQWWCSEDVRTAYPQLSRMAIDI
;
A
#
# COMPACT_ATOMS: atom_id res chain seq x y z
N ASP A 1 -44.75 7.02 -18.42
CA ASP A 1 -44.11 7.65 -19.59
C ASP A 1 -42.83 6.89 -19.87
N ASP A 2 -42.86 6.03 -20.88
CA ASP A 2 -41.83 5.02 -21.14
C ASP A 2 -40.47 5.63 -21.49
N ARG A 3 -40.46 6.90 -21.94
CA ARG A 3 -39.24 7.64 -22.27
C ARG A 3 -38.38 7.92 -21.04
N ILE A 4 -39.01 8.18 -19.89
CA ILE A 4 -38.32 8.48 -18.62
C ILE A 4 -37.71 7.19 -18.05
N ILE A 5 -38.44 6.08 -18.14
CA ILE A 5 -37.95 4.76 -17.68
C ILE A 5 -36.73 4.35 -18.51
N HIS A 6 -36.80 4.45 -19.84
CA HIS A 6 -35.68 4.16 -20.73
C HIS A 6 -34.43 5.03 -20.47
N THR A 7 -34.61 6.30 -20.10
CA THR A 7 -33.46 7.17 -19.79
C THR A 7 -32.82 6.78 -18.45
N ILE A 8 -33.61 6.39 -17.45
CA ILE A 8 -33.09 5.89 -16.16
C ILE A 8 -32.30 4.59 -16.37
N ASP A 9 -32.83 3.65 -17.17
CA ASP A 9 -32.15 2.39 -17.46
C ASP A 9 -30.83 2.60 -18.21
N MET A 10 -30.81 3.53 -19.18
CA MET A 10 -29.57 3.91 -19.88
C MET A 10 -28.56 4.56 -18.93
N CYS A 11 -29.00 5.43 -18.02
CA CYS A 11 -28.11 6.02 -17.02
C CYS A 11 -27.51 4.95 -16.10
N TRP A 12 -28.33 3.99 -15.64
CA TRP A 12 -27.85 2.88 -14.83
C TRP A 12 -26.82 2.03 -15.58
N PHE A 13 -27.09 1.66 -16.84
CA PHE A 13 -26.15 0.89 -17.68
C PHE A 13 -24.81 1.63 -17.89
N ILE A 14 -24.86 2.95 -18.10
CA ILE A 14 -23.66 3.76 -18.27
C ILE A 14 -22.86 3.82 -16.96
N LEU A 15 -23.54 4.04 -15.83
CA LEU A 15 -22.91 4.04 -14.51
C LEU A 15 -22.28 2.68 -14.21
N ASP A 16 -23.05 1.60 -14.35
CA ASP A 16 -22.59 0.23 -14.18
C ASP A 16 -21.34 -0.03 -15.01
N LYS A 17 -21.37 0.27 -16.32
CA LYS A 17 -20.20 0.15 -17.20
C LYS A 17 -18.96 0.92 -16.69
N TYR A 18 -19.13 2.17 -16.25
CA TYR A 18 -18.00 2.97 -15.76
C TYR A 18 -17.48 2.47 -14.42
N TYR A 19 -18.36 1.98 -13.54
CA TYR A 19 -17.95 1.43 -12.25
C TYR A 19 -17.36 0.03 -12.36
N THR A 20 -17.85 -0.84 -13.25
CA THR A 20 -17.19 -2.13 -13.54
C THR A 20 -15.75 -1.92 -14.02
N MET A 21 -15.51 -0.91 -14.86
CA MET A 21 -14.15 -0.56 -15.31
C MET A 21 -13.25 -0.01 -14.19
N ALA A 22 -13.82 0.55 -13.13
CA ALA A 22 -13.09 1.11 -11.99
C ALA A 22 -12.90 0.10 -10.85
N GLU A 23 -13.85 -0.82 -10.66
CA GLU A 23 -13.78 -1.98 -9.75
C GLU A 23 -12.67 -2.95 -10.19
N ASP A 24 -12.39 -3.02 -11.49
CA ASP A 24 -11.32 -3.83 -12.10
C ASP A 24 -9.91 -3.24 -11.94
N VAL A 25 -9.70 -2.22 -11.10
CA VAL A 25 -8.36 -1.64 -10.92
C VAL A 25 -7.66 -2.29 -9.71
N PRO A 26 -6.85 -3.36 -9.90
CA PRO A 26 -6.08 -3.98 -8.81
C PRO A 26 -5.18 -2.99 -8.07
N VAL A 27 -4.83 -1.88 -8.72
CA VAL A 27 -4.01 -0.81 -8.18
C VAL A 27 -4.65 -0.16 -6.95
N TYR A 28 -5.98 0.02 -6.93
CA TYR A 28 -6.65 0.63 -5.78
C TYR A 28 -6.66 -0.30 -4.57
N ALA A 29 -7.00 -1.57 -4.78
CA ALA A 29 -6.91 -2.59 -3.74
C ALA A 29 -5.47 -2.73 -3.22
N ALA A 30 -4.48 -2.74 -4.12
CA ALA A 30 -3.07 -2.79 -3.75
C ALA A 30 -2.63 -1.57 -2.93
N ALA A 31 -3.05 -0.36 -3.28
CA ALA A 31 -2.74 0.86 -2.52
C ALA A 31 -3.25 0.78 -1.08
N LEU A 32 -4.47 0.27 -0.86
CA LEU A 32 -5.04 0.08 0.47
C LEU A 32 -4.29 -1.00 1.27
N LEU A 33 -3.90 -2.09 0.62
CA LEU A 33 -3.14 -3.17 1.24
C LEU A 33 -1.71 -2.76 1.62
N LEU A 34 -1.08 -1.91 0.80
CA LEU A 34 0.25 -1.36 1.04
C LEU A 34 0.24 -0.20 2.04
N ASP A 35 -0.93 0.36 2.37
CA ASP A 35 -1.03 1.34 3.45
C ASP A 35 -0.82 0.63 4.80
N PRO A 36 0.29 0.91 5.51
CA PRO A 36 0.63 0.25 6.76
C PRO A 36 -0.43 0.47 7.85
N SER A 37 -1.26 1.53 7.75
CA SER A 37 -2.34 1.81 8.70
C SER A 37 -3.65 1.10 8.42
N LYS A 38 -3.82 0.52 7.22
CA LYS A 38 -5.07 -0.10 6.77
C LYS A 38 -4.92 -1.61 6.58
N ARG A 39 -3.97 -2.01 5.73
CA ARG A 39 -3.66 -3.42 5.39
C ARG A 39 -4.94 -4.24 5.09
N LYS A 40 -4.95 -5.55 5.35
CA LYS A 40 -6.13 -6.42 5.14
C LYS A 40 -7.35 -6.02 5.96
N SER A 41 -7.14 -5.61 7.22
CA SER A 41 -8.23 -5.28 8.15
C SER A 41 -9.19 -4.23 7.60
N TYR A 42 -8.69 -3.26 6.84
CA TYR A 42 -9.57 -2.22 6.28
C TYR A 42 -10.52 -2.75 5.22
N ILE A 43 -10.04 -3.65 4.34
CA ILE A 43 -10.88 -4.27 3.30
C ILE A 43 -11.88 -5.19 3.98
N GLU A 44 -11.45 -5.95 4.99
CA GLU A 44 -12.32 -6.85 5.75
C GLU A 44 -13.44 -6.10 6.49
N GLU A 45 -13.17 -4.89 7.00
CA GLU A 45 -14.17 -4.07 7.72
C GLU A 45 -15.06 -3.23 6.81
N CYS A 46 -14.51 -2.72 5.69
CA CYS A 46 -15.20 -1.71 4.87
C CYS A 46 -15.85 -2.29 3.61
N TRP A 47 -15.43 -3.46 3.13
CA TRP A 47 -15.89 -4.02 1.86
C TRP A 47 -16.75 -5.29 2.09
N PRO A 48 -17.68 -5.62 1.18
CA PRO A 48 -18.39 -6.89 1.22
C PRO A 48 -17.43 -8.08 1.12
N GLU A 49 -17.73 -9.16 1.84
CA GLU A 49 -16.90 -10.39 1.88
C GLU A 49 -16.66 -10.99 0.49
N GLU A 50 -17.64 -10.88 -0.41
CA GLU A 50 -17.58 -11.34 -1.79
C GLU A 50 -16.43 -10.69 -2.59
N TRP A 51 -15.99 -9.49 -2.19
CA TRP A 51 -14.98 -8.71 -2.90
C TRP A 51 -13.57 -8.90 -2.34
N HIS A 52 -13.44 -9.51 -1.15
CA HIS A 52 -12.17 -9.64 -0.45
C HIS A 52 -11.17 -10.48 -1.25
N GLU A 53 -11.56 -11.71 -1.61
CA GLU A 53 -10.67 -12.62 -2.33
C GLU A 53 -10.31 -12.09 -3.72
N GLY A 54 -11.26 -11.45 -4.43
CA GLY A 54 -11.00 -10.79 -5.71
C GLY A 54 -9.93 -9.70 -5.57
N ALA A 55 -10.10 -8.80 -4.60
CA ALA A 55 -9.18 -7.71 -4.32
C ALA A 55 -7.78 -8.21 -3.93
N PHE A 56 -7.71 -9.19 -3.03
CA PHE A 56 -6.43 -9.77 -2.60
C PHE A 56 -5.74 -10.52 -3.73
N ALA A 57 -6.48 -11.30 -4.53
CA ALA A 57 -5.93 -12.02 -5.68
C ALA A 57 -5.41 -11.05 -6.74
N ALA A 58 -6.15 -9.99 -7.05
CA ALA A 58 -5.76 -9.02 -8.06
C ALA A 58 -4.50 -8.24 -7.64
N ALA A 59 -4.40 -7.83 -6.37
CA ALA A 59 -3.21 -7.20 -5.82
C ALA A 59 -1.99 -8.15 -5.78
N ARG A 60 -2.19 -9.42 -5.40
CA ARG A 60 -1.14 -10.46 -5.45
C ARG A 60 -0.63 -10.71 -6.88
N SER A 61 -1.53 -10.74 -7.86
CA SER A 61 -1.15 -10.89 -9.26
C SER A 61 -0.29 -9.71 -9.73
N LEU A 62 -0.68 -8.48 -9.39
CA LEU A 62 0.09 -7.27 -9.69
C LEU A 62 1.49 -7.31 -9.07
N TRP A 63 1.60 -7.73 -7.81
CA TRP A 63 2.89 -7.93 -7.13
C TRP A 63 3.79 -8.94 -7.85
N LYS A 64 3.25 -10.12 -8.17
CA LYS A 64 4.00 -11.21 -8.82
C LYS A 64 4.48 -10.85 -10.22
N GLU A 65 3.63 -10.17 -10.99
CA GLU A 65 3.92 -9.81 -12.38
C GLU A 65 5.03 -8.77 -12.49
N LYS A 66 4.99 -7.71 -11.68
CA LYS A 66 5.84 -6.53 -11.88
C LYS A 66 6.99 -6.38 -10.89
N TYR A 67 6.87 -6.95 -9.68
CA TYR A 67 7.80 -6.62 -8.58
C TYR A 67 8.55 -7.84 -8.03
N SER A 68 7.94 -9.03 -8.08
CA SER A 68 8.55 -10.26 -7.54
C SER A 68 9.75 -10.79 -8.34
N HIS A 69 9.93 -10.40 -9.62
CA HIS A 69 10.97 -10.91 -10.51
C HIS A 69 12.20 -9.98 -10.66
N ASP A 70 12.14 -8.77 -10.10
CA ASP A 70 13.10 -7.69 -10.40
C ASP A 70 14.34 -7.71 -9.48
N VAL A 71 14.84 -8.89 -9.13
CA VAL A 71 16.00 -9.07 -8.23
C VAL A 71 17.33 -8.70 -8.90
N GLU A 72 17.44 -8.65 -10.23
CA GLU A 72 18.77 -8.56 -10.87
C GLU A 72 19.19 -7.23 -11.51
N ILE A 73 18.29 -6.29 -11.85
CA ILE A 73 18.70 -5.23 -12.82
C ILE A 73 18.87 -3.82 -12.22
N GLN A 74 18.20 -3.43 -11.13
CA GLN A 74 18.12 -2.00 -10.78
C GLN A 74 18.93 -1.53 -9.55
N LEU A 75 19.58 -2.43 -8.81
CA LEU A 75 20.28 -2.07 -7.57
C LEU A 75 21.63 -1.32 -7.78
N SER A 76 22.11 -1.20 -9.02
CA SER A 76 23.48 -0.73 -9.29
C SER A 76 23.64 0.79 -9.45
N GLU A 77 22.66 1.52 -9.98
CA GLU A 77 22.91 2.90 -10.44
C GLU A 77 22.30 4.01 -9.58
N GLN A 78 21.21 3.76 -8.83
CA GLN A 78 20.48 4.82 -8.13
C GLN A 78 20.94 5.06 -6.68
N SER A 79 21.72 4.13 -6.11
CA SER A 79 22.11 4.13 -4.69
C SER A 79 23.18 5.17 -4.33
N LEU A 80 23.94 5.69 -5.30
CA LEU A 80 25.05 6.61 -4.99
C LEU A 80 24.66 8.10 -4.90
N ALA A 81 23.57 8.52 -5.53
CA ALA A 81 23.24 9.95 -5.66
C ALA A 81 22.42 10.51 -4.48
N ALA A 82 21.63 9.69 -3.79
CA ALA A 82 20.68 10.15 -2.77
C ALA A 82 21.30 10.38 -1.38
N LEU A 83 22.47 9.83 -1.11
CA LEU A 83 23.13 9.90 0.22
C LEU A 83 23.69 11.28 0.58
N ALA A 84 23.69 12.25 -0.34
CA ALA A 84 24.39 13.51 -0.13
C ALA A 84 23.59 14.61 0.60
N LEU A 85 22.24 14.58 0.63
CA LEU A 85 21.54 15.86 0.78
C LEU A 85 20.80 16.20 2.08
N LEU A 86 20.37 15.30 2.97
CA LEU A 86 19.48 15.78 4.07
C LEU A 86 19.88 15.32 5.49
N LYS A 87 20.67 16.21 6.10
CA LYS A 87 20.98 16.30 7.53
C LYS A 87 19.71 16.49 8.38
N ARG A 88 19.52 15.55 9.31
CA ARG A 88 19.10 15.68 10.73
C ARG A 88 18.16 16.83 11.10
N LYS A 89 16.91 16.49 11.48
CA LYS A 89 16.03 17.37 12.29
C LYS A 89 15.73 16.74 13.65
N LYS A 90 15.69 17.58 14.68
CA LYS A 90 15.76 17.27 16.12
C LYS A 90 14.40 16.83 16.68
N ASP A 91 14.41 15.72 17.40
CA ASP A 91 13.25 15.08 18.04
C ASP A 91 12.63 15.92 19.17
N THR A 92 11.34 16.20 19.07
CA THR A 92 10.47 16.69 20.16
C THR A 92 9.18 15.85 20.21
N GLY A 93 9.32 14.52 20.26
CA GLY A 93 8.18 13.61 20.28
C GLY A 93 7.61 13.39 21.69
N THR A 94 6.29 13.52 21.81
CA THR A 94 5.47 13.17 22.99
C THR A 94 5.63 11.68 23.35
N THR A 95 5.36 11.27 24.59
CA THR A 95 5.49 9.87 25.06
C THR A 95 4.76 8.86 24.17
N LEU A 96 3.58 9.21 23.65
CA LEU A 96 2.83 8.37 22.69
C LEU A 96 3.56 8.19 21.36
N SER A 97 4.21 9.23 20.85
CA SER A 97 5.00 9.19 19.61
C SER A 97 6.19 8.23 19.74
N LYS A 98 6.81 8.18 20.93
CA LYS A 98 7.92 7.24 21.23
C LYS A 98 7.45 5.80 21.27
N MET A 99 6.33 5.52 21.94
CA MET A 99 5.75 4.18 22.01
C MET A 99 5.34 3.67 20.60
N ARG A 100 4.79 4.57 19.79
CA ARG A 100 4.46 4.28 18.38
C ARG A 100 5.70 3.98 17.54
N LEU A 101 6.77 4.77 17.72
CA LEU A 101 8.06 4.55 17.08
C LEU A 101 8.69 3.21 17.49
N GLU A 102 8.59 2.82 18.76
CA GLU A 102 9.05 1.52 19.23
C GLU A 102 8.27 0.36 18.63
N LEU A 103 6.95 0.48 18.53
CA LEU A 103 6.11 -0.54 17.88
C LEU A 103 6.49 -0.69 16.40
N ARG A 104 6.72 0.43 15.71
CA ARG A 104 7.25 0.46 14.33
C ARG A 104 8.61 -0.20 14.21
N ASN A 105 9.54 0.10 15.11
CA ASN A 105 10.88 -0.49 15.06
C ASN A 105 10.84 -2.00 15.33
N LYS A 106 9.94 -2.48 16.20
CA LYS A 106 9.72 -3.90 16.45
C LYS A 106 9.13 -4.63 15.23
N THR A 107 8.15 -4.03 14.54
CA THR A 107 7.61 -4.62 13.30
C THR A 107 8.66 -4.65 12.20
N MET A 108 9.42 -3.57 12.00
CA MET A 108 10.51 -3.52 11.01
C MET A 108 11.65 -4.51 11.33
N ALA A 109 12.00 -4.69 12.60
CA ALA A 109 12.99 -5.69 13.00
C ALA A 109 12.53 -7.12 12.71
N ARG A 110 11.22 -7.41 12.81
CA ARG A 110 10.63 -8.70 12.46
C ARG A 110 10.57 -8.93 10.95
N ALA A 111 10.45 -7.86 10.19
CA ALA A 111 10.34 -7.86 8.74
C ALA A 111 11.66 -8.07 8.00
N ARG A 112 12.80 -7.77 8.64
CA ARG A 112 14.12 -7.82 8.05
C ARG A 112 14.40 -9.22 7.48
N GLY A 113 14.25 -9.38 6.16
CA GLY A 113 14.49 -10.64 5.44
C GLY A 113 13.26 -11.34 4.86
N LYS A 114 12.05 -10.76 4.98
CA LYS A 114 10.82 -11.31 4.38
C LYS A 114 10.02 -10.21 3.71
N ASP A 115 10.53 -9.76 2.56
CA ASP A 115 9.88 -8.81 1.64
C ASP A 115 8.74 -9.50 0.87
N ASP A 116 7.84 -10.11 1.64
CA ASP A 116 6.74 -10.94 1.15
C ASP A 116 5.44 -10.18 1.32
N PHE A 117 4.77 -9.92 0.20
CA PHE A 117 3.51 -9.18 0.15
C PHE A 117 2.46 -9.80 1.07
N ASP A 118 2.28 -11.12 1.04
CA ASP A 118 1.28 -11.81 1.87
C ASP A 118 1.58 -11.73 3.37
N SER A 119 2.87 -11.73 3.74
CA SER A 119 3.29 -11.52 5.14
C SER A 119 2.95 -10.11 5.59
N PHE A 120 3.26 -9.08 4.78
CA PHE A 120 3.04 -7.69 5.15
C PHE A 120 1.56 -7.34 5.33
N ILE A 121 0.71 -7.75 4.38
CA ILE A 121 -0.72 -7.40 4.39
C ILE A 121 -1.50 -8.09 5.51
N SER A 122 -1.00 -9.22 6.02
CA SER A 122 -1.64 -10.01 7.09
C SER A 122 -1.21 -9.56 8.49
N GLU A 123 -0.22 -8.68 8.60
CA GLU A 123 0.18 -8.11 9.87
C GLU A 123 -0.81 -7.03 10.35
N ALA A 124 -0.90 -6.84 11.66
CA ALA A 124 -1.76 -5.82 12.27
C ALA A 124 -1.39 -4.40 11.77
N PRO A 125 -2.37 -3.49 11.63
CA PRO A 125 -2.12 -2.10 11.27
C PRO A 125 -1.06 -1.41 12.12
N ILE A 126 -0.15 -0.69 11.46
CA ILE A 126 0.86 0.15 12.09
C ILE A 126 0.29 1.56 12.22
N ALA A 127 0.23 2.05 13.45
CA ALA A 127 -0.08 3.45 13.69
C ALA A 127 1.07 4.33 13.16
N LEU A 128 0.80 5.15 12.15
CA LEU A 128 1.75 6.12 11.61
C LEU A 128 1.94 7.32 12.57
N ALA A 129 3.12 7.92 12.56
CA ALA A 129 3.38 9.14 13.34
C ALA A 129 2.44 10.27 12.89
N GLU A 130 2.05 11.15 13.82
CA GLU A 130 1.11 12.25 13.52
C GLU A 130 1.62 13.09 12.34
N GLY A 131 0.80 13.20 11.30
CA GLY A 131 1.12 13.94 10.07
C GLY A 131 1.99 13.19 9.05
N THR A 132 2.36 11.93 9.28
CA THR A 132 3.12 11.12 8.30
C THR A 132 2.16 10.41 7.36
N THR A 133 2.28 10.66 6.06
CA THR A 133 1.50 9.94 5.04
C THR A 133 2.10 8.54 4.79
N PRO A 134 1.29 7.57 4.31
CA PRO A 134 1.80 6.25 3.91
C PRO A 134 2.95 6.32 2.92
N LEU A 135 2.90 7.24 1.95
CA LEU A 135 3.98 7.45 0.98
C LEU A 135 5.28 7.92 1.65
N GLN A 136 5.19 8.87 2.59
CA GLN A 136 6.35 9.34 3.34
C GLN A 136 6.95 8.23 4.22
N TRP A 137 6.12 7.30 4.71
CA TRP A 137 6.56 6.12 5.42
C TRP A 137 7.35 5.17 4.50
N TRP A 138 6.83 4.85 3.31
CA TRP A 138 7.52 4.01 2.32
C TRP A 138 8.81 4.62 1.80
N CYS A 139 8.90 5.94 1.70
CA CYS A 139 10.13 6.66 1.34
C CYS A 139 11.19 6.69 2.44
N SER A 140 10.91 6.21 3.65
CA SER A 140 11.87 6.21 4.76
C SER A 140 12.94 5.13 4.56
N GLU A 141 14.20 5.48 4.81
CA GLU A 141 15.36 4.59 4.58
C GLU A 141 15.25 3.26 5.35
N ASP A 142 14.79 3.32 6.60
CA ASP A 142 14.58 2.13 7.44
C ASP A 142 13.57 1.15 6.82
N VAL A 143 12.54 1.68 6.14
CA VAL A 143 11.48 0.89 5.50
C VAL A 143 11.96 0.36 4.15
N ARG A 144 12.65 1.17 3.35
CA ARG A 144 13.19 0.75 2.05
C ARG A 144 14.25 -0.35 2.20
N THR A 145 15.03 -0.32 3.26
CA THR A 145 16.02 -1.37 3.56
C THR A 145 15.39 -2.64 4.13
N ALA A 146 14.27 -2.53 4.86
CA ALA A 146 13.53 -3.69 5.35
C ALA A 146 12.68 -4.36 4.26
N TYR A 147 12.14 -3.57 3.34
CA TYR A 147 11.15 -3.95 2.33
C TYR A 147 11.46 -3.32 0.95
N PRO A 148 12.52 -3.77 0.24
CA PRO A 148 12.97 -3.13 -0.99
C PRO A 148 11.96 -3.20 -2.15
N GLN A 149 11.31 -4.34 -2.37
CA GLN A 149 10.34 -4.54 -3.44
C GLN A 149 8.97 -3.97 -3.07
N LEU A 150 8.50 -4.15 -1.82
CA LEU A 150 7.21 -3.58 -1.40
C LEU A 150 7.26 -2.06 -1.38
N SER A 151 8.37 -1.46 -0.97
CA SER A 151 8.52 0.00 -1.03
C SER A 151 8.51 0.53 -2.45
N ARG A 152 9.11 -0.19 -3.41
CA ARG A 152 9.02 0.17 -4.83
C ARG A 152 7.59 0.10 -5.34
N MET A 153 6.89 -1.01 -5.08
CA MET A 153 5.48 -1.15 -5.46
C MET A 153 4.61 -0.04 -4.88
N ALA A 154 4.80 0.30 -3.60
CA ALA A 154 4.00 1.32 -2.93
C ALA A 154 4.31 2.76 -3.36
N ILE A 155 5.47 3.01 -3.96
CA ILE A 155 5.85 4.30 -4.53
C ILE A 155 5.38 4.42 -6.00
N ASP A 156 5.41 3.31 -6.74
CA ASP A 156 5.01 3.26 -8.15
C ASP A 156 3.48 3.32 -8.34
N ILE A 157 2.72 2.91 -7.33
CA ILE A 157 1.25 2.98 -7.26
C ILE A 157 0.78 4.35 -6.79
#